data_AF-A0A369CG46-F1
#
_entry.id   AF-A0A369CG46-F1
#
_cell.length_a   1.000
_cell.length_b   1.000
_cell.length_c   1.000
_cell.angle_alpha   90.00
_cell.angle_beta   90.00
_cell.angle_gamma   90.00
#
_symmetry.space_group_name_H-M   'P 1'
#
loop_
_entity.id
_entity.type
_entity.pdbx_description
1 polymer ?
#
loop_
_entity_poly.entity_id
_entity_poly.type
_entity_poly.pdbx_seq_one_letter_code
_entity_poly.pdbx_strand_id
1 'polypeptide(L)'
;MPEALTAGWLSSAGAAFLLIALAEFGDKSQLVCMTLACRYRGGPVLLGAVSAFALLNALAVGFGAAVARWLPEPILAGGVALLFAGFGIHALRAANGADGEETVPERSGHGIFLTTFLLIVMAEFGDKTQIAVAGLGSATRPVAVWTGATLALLFTSGVGVVAGRRVLQRLPLGWLHRVSGGLFLLLAVFAAWRAWQALAAG
;
A
#
# COMPACT_ATOMS: atom_id res chain seq x y z
N MET A 1 -25.12 -28.78 -1.44
CA MET A 1 -24.41 -28.02 -0.38
C MET A 1 -22.98 -27.56 -0.71
N PRO A 2 -22.22 -28.08 -1.70
CA PRO A 2 -20.91 -27.50 -2.05
C PRO A 2 -21.00 -26.14 -2.77
N GLU A 3 -22.05 -25.91 -3.58
CA GLU A 3 -22.23 -24.65 -4.32
C GLU A 3 -22.45 -23.42 -3.43
N ALA A 4 -23.14 -23.57 -2.30
CA ALA A 4 -23.34 -22.47 -1.36
C ALA A 4 -22.03 -22.07 -0.64
N LEU A 5 -21.15 -23.05 -0.41
CA LEU A 5 -19.84 -22.82 0.19
C LEU A 5 -18.88 -22.11 -0.78
N THR A 6 -18.88 -22.52 -2.05
CA THR A 6 -18.06 -21.89 -3.09
C THR A 6 -18.54 -20.47 -3.41
N ALA A 7 -19.86 -20.25 -3.49
CA ALA A 7 -20.44 -18.93 -3.69
C ALA A 7 -20.07 -17.95 -2.56
N GLY A 8 -20.17 -18.39 -1.30
CA GLY A 8 -19.80 -17.58 -0.15
C GLY A 8 -18.29 -17.36 0.03
N TRP A 9 -17.46 -18.25 -0.52
CA TRP A 9 -16.00 -18.07 -0.56
C TRP A 9 -15.63 -17.04 -1.64
N LEU A 10 -16.19 -17.17 -2.84
CA LEU A 10 -15.93 -16.28 -3.97
C LEU A 10 -16.39 -14.85 -3.69
N SER A 11 -17.52 -14.66 -3.00
CA SER A 11 -17.98 -13.33 -2.61
C SER A 11 -17.02 -12.64 -1.63
N SER A 12 -16.52 -13.39 -0.63
CA SER A 12 -15.57 -12.85 0.37
C SER A 12 -14.22 -12.53 -0.27
N ALA A 13 -13.71 -13.43 -1.11
CA ALA A 13 -12.46 -13.21 -1.85
C ALA A 13 -12.58 -12.06 -2.85
N GLY A 14 -13.69 -11.98 -3.59
CA GLY A 14 -13.95 -10.90 -4.54
C GLY A 14 -14.11 -9.53 -3.87
N ALA A 15 -14.83 -9.47 -2.75
CA ALA A 15 -14.97 -8.24 -1.98
C ALA A 15 -13.62 -7.75 -1.42
N ALA A 16 -12.84 -8.66 -0.83
CA ALA A 16 -11.49 -8.34 -0.36
C ALA A 16 -10.57 -7.91 -1.51
N PHE A 17 -10.63 -8.62 -2.65
CA PHE A 17 -9.86 -8.25 -3.83
C PHE A 17 -10.18 -6.82 -4.29
N LEU A 18 -11.46 -6.51 -4.51
CA LEU A 18 -11.88 -5.21 -5.02
C LEU A 18 -11.53 -4.09 -4.04
N LEU A 19 -11.85 -4.26 -2.76
CA LEU A 19 -11.60 -3.27 -1.74
C LEU A 19 -10.10 -2.97 -1.61
N ILE A 20 -9.26 -4.01 -1.53
CA ILE A 20 -7.81 -3.84 -1.39
C ILE A 20 -7.19 -3.32 -2.69
N ALA A 21 -7.61 -3.82 -3.86
CA ALA A 21 -7.08 -3.35 -5.13
C ALA A 21 -7.35 -1.86 -5.35
N LEU A 22 -8.55 -1.38 -4.99
CA LEU A 22 -8.91 0.04 -5.06
C LEU A 22 -8.18 0.87 -4.02
N ALA A 23 -8.06 0.38 -2.78
CA ALA A 23 -7.42 1.11 -1.69
C ALA A 23 -5.89 1.23 -1.83
N GLU A 24 -5.27 0.29 -2.56
CA GLU A 24 -3.82 0.21 -2.75
C GLU A 24 -3.36 0.57 -4.16
N PHE A 25 -4.27 1.05 -5.02
CA PHE A 25 -3.90 1.49 -6.35
C PHE A 25 -3.14 2.82 -6.29
N GLY A 26 -1.88 2.80 -6.76
CA GLY A 26 -1.01 3.98 -6.75
C GLY A 26 -0.39 4.27 -5.39
N ASP A 27 -0.45 3.33 -4.46
CA ASP A 27 0.08 3.50 -3.10
C ASP A 27 1.63 3.40 -3.04
N LYS A 28 2.20 3.75 -1.87
CA LYS A 28 3.65 3.77 -1.61
C LYS A 28 4.34 2.46 -2.02
N SER A 29 3.74 1.31 -1.72
CA SER A 29 4.29 0.00 -2.10
C SER A 29 4.35 -0.21 -3.61
N GLN A 30 3.33 0.27 -4.33
CA GLN A 30 3.32 0.24 -5.79
C GLN A 30 4.44 1.11 -6.38
N LEU A 31 4.71 2.28 -5.77
CA LEU A 31 5.82 3.16 -6.16
C LEU A 31 7.20 2.54 -5.84
N VAL A 32 7.35 1.85 -4.71
CA VAL A 32 8.57 1.08 -4.38
C VAL A 32 8.82 -0.01 -5.43
N CYS A 33 7.79 -0.81 -5.74
CA CYS A 33 7.88 -1.86 -6.76
C CYS A 33 8.22 -1.28 -8.14
N MET A 34 7.62 -0.15 -8.50
CA MET A 34 7.89 0.57 -9.73
C MET A 34 9.36 1.01 -9.80
N THR A 35 9.86 1.65 -8.75
CA THR A 35 11.23 2.20 -8.70
C THR A 35 12.29 1.10 -8.74
N LEU A 36 12.10 0.02 -7.99
CA LEU A 36 13.01 -1.14 -8.01
C LEU A 36 12.98 -1.84 -9.38
N ALA A 37 11.81 -1.96 -10.01
CA ALA A 37 11.68 -2.57 -11.34
C ALA A 37 12.30 -1.74 -12.48
N CYS A 38 12.59 -0.45 -12.25
CA CYS A 38 13.34 0.37 -13.20
C CYS A 38 14.82 -0.03 -13.25
N ARG A 39 15.40 -0.29 -12.07
CA ARG A 39 16.83 -0.56 -11.88
C ARG A 39 17.18 -2.06 -11.94
N TYR A 40 16.23 -2.93 -11.61
CA TYR A 40 16.44 -4.37 -11.48
C TYR A 40 15.45 -5.20 -12.31
N ARG A 41 15.69 -6.51 -12.39
CA ARG A 41 14.76 -7.44 -13.05
C ARG A 41 13.42 -7.45 -12.29
N GLY A 42 12.33 -7.17 -13.00
CA GLY A 42 11.00 -7.05 -12.39
C GLY A 42 10.45 -8.35 -11.76
N GLY A 43 10.87 -9.52 -12.22
CA GLY A 43 10.41 -10.81 -11.68
C GLY A 43 10.75 -10.98 -10.19
N PRO A 44 12.03 -10.90 -9.78
CA PRO A 44 12.43 -10.91 -8.37
C PRO A 44 11.77 -9.84 -7.51
N VAL A 45 11.56 -8.62 -8.04
CA VAL A 45 10.86 -7.53 -7.35
C VAL A 45 9.41 -7.94 -7.06
N LEU A 46 8.68 -8.42 -8.08
CA LEU A 46 7.30 -8.85 -7.92
C LEU A 46 7.18 -10.01 -6.93
N LEU A 47 8.06 -11.02 -7.04
CA LEU A 47 8.05 -12.16 -6.12
C LEU A 47 8.34 -11.74 -4.67
N GLY A 48 9.28 -10.81 -4.46
CA GLY A 48 9.58 -10.27 -3.14
C GLY A 48 8.39 -9.52 -2.54
N ALA A 49 7.76 -8.65 -3.32
CA ALA A 49 6.58 -7.90 -2.90
C ALA A 49 5.39 -8.82 -2.57
N VAL A 50 5.08 -9.76 -3.46
CA VAL A 50 3.95 -10.71 -3.28
C VAL A 50 4.17 -11.60 -2.06
N SER A 51 5.41 -12.06 -1.84
CA SER A 51 5.74 -12.86 -0.65
C SER A 51 5.59 -12.05 0.64
N ALA A 52 5.98 -10.78 0.63
CA ALA A 52 5.79 -9.88 1.76
C ALA A 52 4.30 -9.66 2.05
N PHE A 53 3.50 -9.32 1.04
CA PHE A 53 2.07 -9.13 1.20
C PHE A 53 1.33 -10.40 1.64
N ALA A 54 1.69 -11.56 1.09
CA ALA A 54 1.12 -12.83 1.51
C ALA A 54 1.38 -13.09 3.00
N LEU A 55 2.59 -12.79 3.50
CA LEU A 55 2.94 -12.88 4.91
C LEU A 55 2.13 -11.88 5.76
N LEU A 56 2.14 -10.60 5.40
CA LEU A 56 1.44 -9.54 6.15
C LEU A 56 -0.07 -9.80 6.21
N ASN A 57 -0.68 -10.23 5.10
CA ASN A 57 -2.08 -10.61 5.04
C ASN A 57 -2.36 -11.84 5.90
N ALA A 58 -1.45 -12.83 5.94
CA ALA A 58 -1.64 -14.03 6.77
C ALA A 58 -1.62 -13.66 8.26
N LEU A 59 -0.72 -12.76 8.66
CA LEU A 59 -0.67 -12.22 10.02
C LEU A 59 -1.95 -11.44 10.37
N ALA A 60 -2.39 -10.54 9.49
CA ALA A 60 -3.59 -9.74 9.69
C ALA A 60 -4.87 -10.59 9.79
N VAL A 61 -5.06 -11.53 8.86
CA VAL A 61 -6.19 -12.46 8.89
C VAL A 61 -6.14 -13.38 10.09
N GLY A 62 -4.96 -13.93 10.42
CA GLY A 62 -4.75 -14.77 11.60
C GLY A 62 -5.07 -14.04 12.89
N PHE A 63 -4.61 -12.79 13.00
CA PHE A 63 -4.94 -11.90 14.12
C PHE A 63 -6.44 -11.61 14.19
N GLY A 64 -7.07 -11.18 13.10
CA GLY A 64 -8.51 -10.89 13.05
C GLY A 64 -9.38 -12.10 13.44
N ALA A 65 -9.08 -13.28 12.89
CA ALA A 65 -9.77 -14.52 13.25
C ALA A 65 -9.51 -14.93 14.72
N ALA A 66 -8.30 -14.70 15.23
CA ALA A 66 -7.95 -14.99 16.61
C ALA A 66 -8.57 -14.01 17.62
N VAL A 67 -8.86 -12.76 17.24
CA VAL A 67 -9.55 -11.78 18.08
C VAL A 67 -11.06 -12.03 18.10
N ALA A 68 -11.65 -12.40 16.95
CA ALA A 68 -13.08 -12.69 16.83
C ALA A 68 -13.58 -13.80 17.79
N ARG A 69 -12.71 -14.75 18.14
CA ARG A 69 -13.06 -15.84 19.08
C ARG A 69 -13.00 -15.43 20.57
N TRP A 70 -12.47 -14.25 20.91
CA TRP A 70 -12.35 -13.75 22.30
C TRP A 70 -13.17 -12.49 22.57
N LEU A 71 -13.57 -11.72 21.54
CA LEU A 71 -14.27 -10.44 21.69
C LEU A 71 -15.74 -10.51 21.24
N PRO A 72 -16.71 -10.00 22.04
CA PRO A 72 -18.08 -9.77 21.62
C PRO A 72 -18.19 -8.86 20.38
N GLU A 73 -19.09 -9.19 19.45
CA GLU A 73 -19.29 -8.52 18.16
C GLU A 73 -19.34 -6.97 18.22
N PRO A 74 -20.10 -6.31 19.14
CA PRO A 74 -20.15 -4.84 19.17
C PRO A 74 -18.82 -4.20 19.59
N ILE A 75 -18.01 -4.90 20.39
CA ILE A 75 -16.68 -4.41 20.81
C ILE A 75 -15.69 -4.53 19.66
N LEU A 76 -15.77 -5.63 18.90
CA LEU A 76 -14.96 -5.83 17.71
C LEU A 76 -15.28 -4.78 16.63
N ALA A 77 -16.57 -4.57 16.34
CA ALA A 77 -17.02 -3.56 15.37
C ALA A 77 -16.61 -2.14 15.79
N GLY A 78 -16.77 -1.80 17.08
CA GLY A 78 -16.31 -0.53 17.63
C GLY A 78 -14.79 -0.37 17.56
N GLY A 79 -14.03 -1.42 17.86
CA GLY A 79 -12.57 -1.43 17.78
C GLY A 79 -12.05 -1.24 16.36
N VAL A 80 -12.64 -1.91 15.37
CA VAL A 80 -12.31 -1.75 13.95
C VAL A 80 -12.67 -0.33 13.49
N ALA A 81 -13.85 0.18 13.83
CA ALA A 81 -14.24 1.55 13.48
C ALA A 81 -13.29 2.60 14.08
N LEU A 82 -12.88 2.43 15.34
CA LEU A 82 -11.91 3.31 16.00
C LEU A 82 -10.51 3.19 15.40
N LEU A 83 -10.09 2.00 15.00
CA LEU A 83 -8.84 1.80 14.25
C LEU A 83 -8.91 2.53 12.91
N PHE A 84 -9.95 2.33 12.09
CA PHE A 84 -10.13 3.04 10.83
C PHE A 84 -10.14 4.57 11.01
N ALA A 85 -10.78 5.07 12.07
CA ALA A 85 -10.76 6.49 12.41
C ALA A 85 -9.35 6.96 12.81
N GLY A 86 -8.65 6.21 13.66
CA GLY A 86 -7.28 6.51 14.09
C GLY A 86 -6.28 6.51 12.93
N PHE A 87 -6.37 5.53 12.03
CA PHE A 87 -5.57 5.45 10.81
C PHE A 87 -5.92 6.54 9.81
N GLY A 88 -7.21 6.87 9.63
CA GLY A 88 -7.63 8.00 8.81
C GLY A 88 -7.05 9.33 9.32
N ILE A 89 -7.06 9.53 10.64
CA ILE A 89 -6.47 10.71 11.29
C ILE A 89 -4.93 10.70 11.18
N HIS A 90 -4.28 9.55 11.38
CA HIS A 90 -2.83 9.43 11.23
C HIS A 90 -2.39 9.69 9.79
N ALA A 91 -3.09 9.15 8.80
CA ALA A 91 -2.83 9.39 7.37
C ALA A 91 -2.99 10.87 6.99
N LEU A 92 -4.02 11.53 7.53
CA LEU A 92 -4.21 12.99 7.35
C LEU A 92 -3.11 13.82 8.03
N ARG A 93 -2.48 13.31 9.09
CA ARG A 93 -1.38 13.97 9.80
C ARG A 93 -0.01 13.70 9.16
N ALA A 94 0.22 12.49 8.65
CA ALA A 94 1.44 12.12 7.91
C ALA A 94 1.55 12.89 6.58
N ALA A 95 0.42 13.21 5.94
CA ALA A 95 0.38 14.09 4.77
C ALA A 95 0.89 15.53 5.06
N ASN A 96 0.95 15.93 6.33
CA ASN A 96 1.43 17.25 6.77
C ASN A 96 2.88 17.24 7.30
N GLY A 97 3.57 16.10 7.27
CA GLY A 97 4.94 15.98 7.78
C GLY A 97 5.78 15.01 6.97
N ALA A 98 6.44 15.49 5.92
CA ALA A 98 7.42 14.73 5.16
C ALA A 98 8.63 15.60 4.79
N ASP A 99 9.45 15.90 5.79
CA ASP A 99 10.90 16.03 5.63
C ASP A 99 11.53 14.78 6.24
N GLY A 100 12.25 13.99 5.44
CA GLY A 100 12.96 12.80 5.92
C GLY A 100 13.12 11.73 4.86
N GLU A 101 14.14 11.88 4.00
CA GLU A 101 14.66 10.78 3.21
C GLU A 101 15.23 9.70 4.15
N GLU A 102 14.44 8.65 4.44
CA GLU A 102 15.00 7.42 5.01
C GLU A 102 15.84 6.72 3.95
N THR A 103 17.14 7.03 3.96
CA THR A 103 18.15 6.31 3.22
C THR A 103 18.34 4.92 3.84
N VAL A 104 17.56 3.94 3.37
CA VAL A 104 17.75 2.53 3.73
C VAL A 104 19.15 2.11 3.26
N PRO A 105 20.01 1.59 4.16
CA PRO A 105 21.41 1.33 3.84
C PRO A 105 21.55 0.29 2.73
N GLU A 106 22.29 0.64 1.67
CA GLU A 106 22.85 -0.32 0.72
C GLU A 106 23.82 -1.23 1.45
N ARG A 107 23.33 -2.34 2.02
CA ARG A 107 24.18 -3.46 2.41
C ARG A 107 24.10 -4.55 1.33
N SER A 108 25.17 -4.55 0.54
CA SER A 108 25.58 -5.53 -0.45
C SER A 108 25.47 -6.97 0.07
N GLY A 109 24.81 -7.84 -0.69
CA GLY A 109 24.87 -9.30 -0.52
C GLY A 109 23.54 -10.05 -0.68
N HIS A 110 22.41 -9.41 -0.34
CA HIS A 110 21.09 -10.05 -0.44
C HIS A 110 20.45 -9.81 -1.82
N GLY A 111 19.91 -10.87 -2.42
CA GLY A 111 19.25 -10.79 -3.73
C GLY A 111 18.06 -9.83 -3.71
N ILE A 112 17.79 -9.17 -4.84
CA ILE A 112 16.74 -8.14 -5.00
C ILE A 112 15.38 -8.60 -4.49
N PHE A 113 15.07 -9.89 -4.58
CA PHE A 113 13.89 -10.49 -3.94
C PHE A 113 13.80 -10.16 -2.44
N LEU A 114 14.87 -10.43 -1.69
CA LEU A 114 14.92 -10.24 -0.25
C LEU A 114 14.92 -8.76 0.11
N THR A 115 15.60 -7.92 -0.69
CA THR A 115 15.53 -6.46 -0.53
C THR A 115 14.11 -5.95 -0.70
N THR A 116 13.41 -6.33 -1.78
CA THR A 116 12.01 -5.93 -1.98
C THR A 116 11.12 -6.48 -0.88
N PHE A 117 11.30 -7.73 -0.49
CA PHE A 117 10.53 -8.36 0.59
C PHE A 117 10.65 -7.57 1.90
N LEU A 118 11.88 -7.27 2.34
CA LEU A 118 12.11 -6.57 3.61
C LEU A 118 11.61 -5.13 3.57
N LEU A 119 11.81 -4.43 2.45
CA LEU A 119 11.30 -3.07 2.25
C LEU A 119 9.77 -3.03 2.36
N ILE A 120 9.07 -3.95 1.69
CA ILE A 120 7.62 -4.02 1.73
C ILE A 120 7.13 -4.44 3.11
N VAL A 121 7.74 -5.47 3.74
CA VAL A 121 7.38 -5.87 5.11
C VAL A 121 7.48 -4.68 6.06
N MET A 122 8.60 -3.93 6.02
CA MET A 122 8.80 -2.80 6.93
C MET A 122 7.83 -1.66 6.65
N ALA A 123 7.63 -1.30 5.37
CA ALA A 123 6.78 -0.18 4.98
C ALA A 123 5.28 -0.43 5.23
N GLU A 124 4.85 -1.69 5.16
CA GLU A 124 3.44 -2.09 5.21
C GLU A 124 3.05 -2.75 6.55
N PHE A 125 4.00 -2.88 7.49
CA PHE A 125 3.69 -3.43 8.81
C PHE A 125 2.81 -2.46 9.61
N GLY A 126 1.64 -2.93 10.02
CA GLY A 126 0.70 -2.13 10.80
C GLY A 126 -0.04 -1.04 10.02
N ASP A 127 -0.03 -1.05 8.69
CA ASP A 127 -0.74 -0.05 7.89
C ASP A 127 -2.27 -0.28 7.82
N LYS A 128 -3.00 0.72 7.29
CA LYS A 128 -4.43 0.74 6.95
C LYS A 128 -4.90 -0.57 6.33
N THR A 129 -4.12 -1.14 5.44
CA THR A 129 -4.42 -2.38 4.73
C THR A 129 -4.48 -3.57 5.67
N GLN A 130 -3.56 -3.66 6.64
CA GLN A 130 -3.55 -4.76 7.61
C GLN A 130 -4.79 -4.73 8.50
N ILE A 131 -5.26 -3.56 8.88
CA ILE A 131 -6.46 -3.40 9.70
C ILE A 131 -7.71 -3.74 8.88
N ALA A 132 -7.77 -3.29 7.63
CA ALA A 132 -8.84 -3.66 6.73
C ALA A 132 -8.91 -5.18 6.54
N VAL A 133 -7.77 -5.82 6.29
CA VAL A 133 -7.66 -7.27 6.11
C VAL A 133 -7.99 -8.02 7.40
N ALA A 134 -7.54 -7.53 8.57
CA ALA A 134 -7.88 -8.12 9.87
C ALA A 134 -9.39 -8.02 10.17
N GLY A 135 -9.99 -6.85 9.94
CA GLY A 135 -11.43 -6.64 10.12
C GLY A 135 -12.26 -7.52 9.19
N LEU A 136 -11.92 -7.57 7.89
CA LEU A 136 -12.57 -8.46 6.92
C LEU A 136 -12.39 -9.94 7.28
N GLY A 137 -11.19 -10.32 7.72
CA GLY A 137 -10.87 -11.67 8.17
C GLY A 137 -11.63 -12.08 9.44
N SER A 138 -11.94 -11.13 10.32
CA SER A 138 -12.77 -11.37 11.51
C SER A 138 -14.27 -11.48 11.20
N ALA A 139 -14.76 -10.77 10.18
CA ALA A 139 -16.18 -10.67 9.86
C ALA A 139 -16.66 -11.73 8.85
N THR A 140 -15.76 -12.28 8.04
CA THR A 140 -16.11 -13.19 6.94
C THR A 140 -15.27 -14.48 6.97
N ARG A 141 -14.90 -15.03 5.80
CA ARG A 141 -14.08 -16.24 5.68
C ARG A 141 -12.59 -15.85 5.63
N PRO A 142 -11.79 -16.13 6.69
CA PRO A 142 -10.40 -15.69 6.80
C PRO A 142 -9.55 -16.06 5.57
N VAL A 143 -9.61 -17.32 5.14
CA VAL A 143 -8.82 -17.83 4.01
C VAL A 143 -9.23 -17.16 2.69
N ALA A 144 -10.53 -16.90 2.48
CA ALA A 144 -11.01 -16.23 1.29
C ALA A 144 -10.50 -14.78 1.22
N VAL A 145 -10.57 -14.06 2.35
CA VAL A 145 -10.04 -12.70 2.48
C VAL A 145 -8.54 -12.67 2.21
N TRP A 146 -7.77 -13.60 2.79
CA TRP A 146 -6.33 -13.71 2.56
C TRP A 146 -6.01 -13.90 1.07
N THR A 147 -6.72 -14.79 0.38
CA THR A 147 -6.52 -15.00 -1.06
C THR A 147 -6.88 -13.76 -1.88
N GLY A 148 -8.03 -13.14 -1.61
CA GLY A 148 -8.49 -11.94 -2.33
C GLY A 148 -7.54 -10.76 -2.16
N ALA A 149 -7.14 -10.47 -0.92
CA ALA A 149 -6.20 -9.38 -0.60
C ALA A 149 -4.82 -9.62 -1.23
N THR A 150 -4.32 -10.86 -1.20
CA THR A 150 -3.02 -11.19 -1.80
C THR A 150 -3.05 -11.09 -3.33
N LEU A 151 -4.14 -11.53 -3.97
CA LEU A 151 -4.32 -11.37 -5.41
C LEU A 151 -4.46 -9.90 -5.83
N ALA A 152 -5.11 -9.07 -5.01
CA ALA A 152 -5.20 -7.64 -5.24
C ALA A 152 -3.82 -6.97 -5.23
N LEU A 153 -3.01 -7.29 -4.21
CA LEU A 153 -1.66 -6.73 -4.06
C LEU A 153 -0.69 -7.28 -5.10
N LEU A 154 -0.86 -8.53 -5.54
CA LEU A 154 -0.19 -9.06 -6.72
C LEU A 154 -0.54 -8.24 -7.98
N PHE A 155 -1.83 -7.93 -8.17
CA PHE A 155 -2.29 -7.16 -9.30
C PHE A 155 -1.72 -5.74 -9.31
N THR A 156 -1.87 -4.98 -8.22
CA THR A 156 -1.37 -3.60 -8.14
C THR A 156 0.16 -3.53 -8.24
N SER A 157 0.88 -4.43 -7.56
CA SER A 157 2.34 -4.54 -7.66
C SER A 157 2.78 -4.93 -9.07
N GLY A 158 2.06 -5.85 -9.72
CA GLY A 158 2.30 -6.25 -11.09
C GLY A 158 2.17 -5.07 -12.07
N VAL A 159 1.12 -4.27 -11.90
CA VAL A 159 0.92 -3.01 -12.65
C VAL A 159 2.08 -2.06 -12.39
N GLY A 160 2.49 -1.86 -11.13
CA GLY A 160 3.63 -1.02 -10.75
C GLY A 160 4.95 -1.47 -11.38
N VAL A 161 5.26 -2.76 -11.33
CA VAL A 161 6.46 -3.34 -11.95
C VAL A 161 6.46 -3.15 -13.47
N VAL A 162 5.31 -3.38 -14.12
CA VAL A 162 5.15 -3.16 -15.57
C VAL A 162 5.30 -1.68 -15.93
N ALA A 163 4.67 -0.79 -15.16
CA ALA A 163 4.77 0.66 -15.34
C ALA A 163 6.23 1.12 -15.17
N GLY A 164 6.93 0.65 -14.14
CA GLY A 164 8.33 0.98 -13.91
C GLY A 164 9.22 0.57 -15.08
N ARG A 165 9.03 -0.67 -15.57
CA ARG A 165 9.78 -1.17 -16.72
C ARG A 165 9.45 -0.47 -18.05
N ARG A 166 8.22 -0.02 -18.27
CA ARG A 166 7.81 0.56 -19.57
C ARG A 166 7.86 2.08 -19.65
N VAL A 167 7.58 2.75 -18.53
CA VAL A 167 7.44 4.21 -18.44
C VAL A 167 8.73 4.83 -17.93
N LEU A 168 9.22 4.40 -16.77
CA LEU A 168 10.42 5.00 -16.17
C LEU A 168 11.73 4.57 -16.84
N GLN A 169 11.82 3.37 -17.44
CA GLN A 169 13.01 2.99 -18.23
C GLN A 169 13.18 3.81 -19.53
N ARG A 170 12.13 4.52 -19.98
CA ARG A 170 12.18 5.41 -21.15
C ARG A 170 12.36 6.87 -20.78
N LEU A 171 12.29 7.21 -19.49
CA LEU A 171 12.48 8.56 -19.00
C LEU A 171 13.95 8.74 -18.60
N PRO A 172 14.71 9.64 -19.24
CA PRO A 172 16.04 9.99 -18.77
C PRO A 172 15.90 10.54 -17.34
N LEU A 173 16.68 10.05 -16.38
CA LEU A 173 16.69 10.53 -14.99
C LEU A 173 16.80 12.08 -14.89
N GLY A 174 17.44 12.71 -15.89
CA GLY A 174 17.50 14.17 -16.00
C GLY A 174 16.17 14.85 -16.32
N TRP A 175 15.26 14.23 -17.07
CA TRP A 175 13.92 14.77 -17.31
C TRP A 175 13.05 14.72 -16.06
N LEU A 176 13.21 13.68 -15.23
CA LEU A 176 12.49 13.58 -13.96
C LEU A 176 12.83 14.75 -13.04
N HIS A 177 14.13 15.05 -12.87
CA HIS A 177 14.59 16.20 -12.10
C HIS A 177 14.15 17.54 -12.70
N ARG A 178 14.20 17.69 -14.03
CA ARG A 178 13.82 18.94 -14.71
C ARG A 178 12.32 19.22 -14.64
N VAL A 179 11.48 18.19 -14.79
CA VAL A 179 10.02 18.34 -14.69
C VAL A 179 9.60 18.61 -13.25
N SER A 180 10.16 17.87 -12.29
CA SER A 180 9.87 18.09 -10.87
C SER A 180 10.35 19.47 -10.40
N GLY A 181 11.55 19.89 -10.80
CA GLY A 181 12.06 21.23 -10.53
C GLY A 181 11.23 22.34 -11.18
N GLY A 182 10.77 22.15 -12.42
CA GLY A 182 9.88 23.08 -13.11
C GLY A 182 8.53 23.22 -12.42
N LEU A 183 7.95 22.12 -11.95
CA LEU A 183 6.69 22.11 -11.20
C LEU A 183 6.84 22.84 -9.86
N PHE A 184 7.92 22.60 -9.12
CA PHE A 184 8.21 23.30 -7.86
C PHE A 184 8.38 24.80 -8.05
N LEU A 185 9.06 25.24 -9.11
CA LEU A 185 9.19 26.66 -9.44
C LEU A 185 7.84 27.30 -9.76
N LEU A 186 6.97 26.61 -10.50
CA LEU A 186 5.61 27.10 -10.77
C LEU A 186 4.77 27.23 -9.50
N LEU A 187 4.83 26.23 -8.62
CA LEU A 187 4.13 26.28 -7.33
C LEU A 187 4.66 27.40 -6.43
N ALA A 188 5.98 27.63 -6.41
CA ALA A 188 6.61 28.72 -5.68
C ALA A 188 6.14 30.09 -6.19
N VAL A 189 6.09 30.29 -7.52
CA VAL A 189 5.59 31.52 -8.14
C VAL A 189 4.11 31.73 -7.81
N PHE A 190 3.29 30.68 -7.92
CA PHE A 190 1.87 30.75 -7.58
C PHE A 190 1.63 31.09 -6.10
N ALA A 191 2.39 30.47 -5.20
CA ALA A 191 2.34 30.77 -3.77
C ALA A 191 2.76 32.20 -3.46
N ALA A 192 3.83 32.70 -4.09
CA ALA A 192 4.27 34.09 -3.96
C ALA A 192 3.22 35.08 -4.48
N TRP A 193 2.59 34.78 -5.62
CA TRP A 193 1.48 35.58 -6.15
C TRP A 193 0.29 35.63 -5.18
N ARG A 194 -0.11 34.48 -4.62
CA ARG A 194 -1.18 34.43 -3.62
C ARG A 194 -0.83 35.21 -2.35
N ALA A 195 0.41 35.11 -1.88
CA ALA A 195 0.88 35.86 -0.71
C ALA A 195 0.85 37.38 -0.97
N TRP A 196 1.27 37.81 -2.16
CA TRP A 196 1.20 39.22 -2.59
C TRP A 196 -0.25 39.73 -2.62
N GLN A 197 -1.18 38.96 -3.19
CA GLN A 197 -2.59 39.33 -3.20
C GLN A 197 -3.17 39.44 -1.77
N ALA A 198 -2.79 38.55 -0.86
CA ALA A 198 -3.23 38.61 0.52
C ALA A 198 -2.69 39.84 1.27
N LEU A 199 -1.44 40.24 1.00
CA LEU A 199 -0.84 41.45 1.55
C LEU A 199 -1.42 42.74 0.94
N ALA A 200 -1.81 42.71 -0.33
CA ALA A 200 -2.42 43.86 -1.01
C ALA A 200 -3.91 44.06 -0.67
N ALA A 201 -4.55 43.06 -0.06
CA ALA A 201 -5.96 43.07 0.34
C ALA A 201 -6.18 43.34 1.84
N GLY A 202 -5.12 43.47 2.64
CA GLY A 202 -5.14 43.86 4.05
C GLY A 202 -4.54 45.25 4.25
#